data_AF-A0A382CX50-F1
#
_entry.id   AF-A0A382CX50-F1
#
_cell.length_a   1.000
_cell.length_b   1.000
_cell.length_c   1.000
_cell.angle_alpha   90.00
_cell.angle_beta   90.00
_cell.angle_gamma   90.00
#
_symmetry.space_group_name_H-M   'P 1'
#
loop_
_entity.id
_entity.type
_entity.pdbx_description
1 polymer ?
#
loop_
_entity_poly.entity_id
_entity_poly.type
_entity_poly.pdbx_seq_one_letter_code
_entity_poly.pdbx_strand_id
1 'polypeptide(L)'
;MITLSSRNSFIVENTDTKKLEKIFLVVKDEELLIDNVSQNLALIDNEQYKWSEMTVKTEHFIGYLDNNSLYALELEDESSLIPETSLKPFRTLLGIIPDTYFGICSRSIQLVEWNKKNKYCGTCGSETSLHLVEKAMFCKDCNNLIYPRISPCIIV
;
A
#
# COMPACT_ATOMS: atom_id res chain seq x y z
N MET A 1 14.75 8.73 3.10
CA MET A 1 13.43 8.41 3.69
C MET A 1 12.77 9.71 4.11
N ILE A 2 11.46 9.78 3.94
CA ILE A 2 10.68 10.99 4.20
C ILE A 2 10.34 11.04 5.69
N THR A 3 10.58 12.20 6.31
CA THR A 3 10.24 12.42 7.71
C THR A 3 8.73 12.43 7.90
N LEU A 4 8.26 11.66 8.88
CA LEU A 4 6.85 11.64 9.25
C LEU A 4 6.50 12.87 10.08
N SER A 5 5.37 13.50 9.81
CA SER A 5 4.85 14.57 10.68
C SER A 5 3.34 14.43 10.89
N SER A 6 2.88 14.80 12.08
CA SER A 6 1.45 14.79 12.43
C SER A 6 0.63 15.83 11.69
N ARG A 7 1.27 16.77 10.97
CA ARG A 7 0.60 17.81 10.18
C ARG A 7 0.39 17.43 8.71
N ASN A 8 0.93 16.29 8.28
CA ASN A 8 0.80 15.85 6.90
C ASN A 8 -0.67 15.52 6.59
N SER A 9 -1.12 15.93 5.42
CA SER A 9 -2.48 15.72 4.93
C SER A 9 -2.50 14.56 3.95
N PHE A 10 -3.40 13.59 4.17
CA PHE A 10 -3.59 12.47 3.27
C PHE A 10 -4.98 12.52 2.64
N ILE A 11 -5.01 12.54 1.31
CA ILE A 11 -6.23 12.57 0.51
C ILE A 11 -6.34 11.25 -0.25
N VAL A 12 -7.40 10.50 0.03
CA VAL A 12 -7.68 9.23 -0.65
C VAL A 12 -8.19 9.48 -2.06
N GLU A 13 -7.57 8.83 -3.04
CA GLU A 13 -7.99 8.86 -4.44
C GLU A 13 -7.83 7.48 -5.08
N ASN A 14 -8.65 7.18 -6.10
CA ASN A 14 -8.63 5.87 -6.76
C ASN A 14 -7.54 5.76 -7.82
N THR A 15 -7.27 6.88 -8.51
CA THR A 15 -6.38 6.95 -9.67
C THR A 15 -5.46 8.15 -9.54
N ASP A 16 -4.18 7.97 -9.89
CA ASP A 16 -3.23 9.07 -9.89
C ASP A 16 -3.40 9.94 -11.15
N THR A 17 -4.24 10.96 -11.04
CA THR A 17 -4.48 11.93 -12.13
C THR A 17 -3.45 13.05 -12.16
N LYS A 18 -2.93 13.45 -10.99
CA LYS A 18 -1.97 14.56 -10.84
C LYS A 18 -0.54 14.17 -11.22
N LYS A 19 -0.17 12.89 -11.13
CA LYS A 19 1.16 12.37 -11.47
C LYS A 19 2.28 13.16 -10.78
N LEU A 20 2.12 13.37 -9.47
CA LEU A 20 3.12 14.05 -8.64
C LEU A 20 4.34 13.14 -8.44
N GLU A 21 5.35 13.65 -7.74
CA GLU A 21 6.50 12.83 -7.35
C GLU A 21 6.03 11.62 -6.54
N LYS A 22 6.57 10.44 -6.90
CA LYS A 22 6.18 9.19 -6.29
C LYS A 22 6.93 8.96 -4.99
N ILE A 23 6.18 8.58 -3.98
CA ILE A 23 6.69 8.06 -2.73
C ILE A 23 6.04 6.73 -2.44
N PHE A 24 6.74 5.89 -1.72
CA PHE A 24 6.39 4.48 -1.58
C PHE A 24 6.38 4.06 -0.12
N LEU A 25 5.31 3.36 0.23
CA LEU A 25 5.18 2.58 1.45
C LEU A 25 5.36 1.11 1.06
N VAL A 26 6.34 0.44 1.66
CA VAL A 26 6.70 -0.93 1.31
C VAL A 26 5.99 -1.91 2.24
N VAL A 27 5.32 -2.89 1.64
CA VAL A 27 4.51 -3.92 2.30
C VAL A 27 5.03 -5.29 1.91
N LYS A 28 5.14 -6.19 2.89
CA LYS A 28 5.30 -7.63 2.66
C LYS A 28 4.34 -8.37 3.58
N ASP A 29 3.33 -9.01 2.99
CA ASP A 29 2.17 -9.54 3.71
C ASP A 29 1.52 -8.49 4.65
N GLU A 30 1.60 -8.66 5.98
CA GLU A 30 1.10 -7.70 6.98
C GLU A 30 2.23 -6.91 7.66
N GLU A 31 3.44 -6.98 7.12
CA GLU A 31 4.61 -6.27 7.62
C GLU A 31 4.94 -5.05 6.76
N LEU A 32 5.54 -4.06 7.41
CA LEU A 32 5.89 -2.77 6.83
C LEU A 32 7.39 -2.53 6.99
N LEU A 33 7.97 -1.87 6.00
CA LEU A 33 9.36 -1.44 6.07
C LEU A 33 9.53 -0.34 7.11
N ILE A 34 10.48 -0.55 8.03
CA ILE A 34 10.85 0.33 9.11
C ILE A 34 12.31 0.74 8.92
N ASP A 35 12.59 2.01 9.17
CA ASP A 35 13.94 2.53 9.30
C ASP A 35 14.52 2.16 10.66
N ASN A 36 15.62 1.41 10.70
CA ASN A 36 16.25 1.03 11.96
C ASN A 36 16.99 2.22 12.62
N VAL A 37 17.32 3.27 11.87
CA VAL A 37 17.99 4.46 12.42
C VAL A 37 16.99 5.35 13.15
N SER A 38 15.88 5.70 12.49
CA SER A 38 14.82 6.52 13.11
C SER A 38 13.80 5.72 13.93
N GLN A 39 13.86 4.38 13.88
CA GLN A 39 12.91 3.47 14.52
C GLN A 39 11.45 3.76 14.15
N ASN A 40 11.21 4.13 12.89
CA ASN A 40 9.90 4.58 12.42
C ASN A 40 9.56 4.06 11.01
N LEU A 41 8.31 4.24 10.57
CA LEU A 41 7.86 3.85 9.24
C LEU A 41 8.76 4.44 8.15
N ALA A 42 9.30 3.58 7.29
CA ALA A 42 10.11 4.00 6.16
C ALA A 42 9.21 4.33 4.96
N LEU A 43 9.03 5.62 4.70
CA LEU A 43 8.55 6.10 3.40
C LEU A 43 9.76 6.40 2.51
N ILE A 44 9.83 5.72 1.37
CA ILE A 44 10.96 5.83 0.44
C ILE A 44 10.54 6.64 -0.79
N ASP A 45 11.45 7.44 -1.31
CA ASP A 45 11.24 8.15 -2.58
C ASP A 45 11.61 7.27 -3.79
N ASN A 46 11.42 7.83 -4.97
CA ASN A 46 11.71 7.17 -6.24
C ASN A 46 13.21 6.90 -6.49
N GLU A 47 14.12 7.68 -5.93
CA GLU A 47 15.56 7.39 -6.06
C GLU A 47 15.92 6.20 -5.18
N GLN A 48 15.52 6.24 -3.91
CA GLN A 48 15.73 5.14 -2.97
C GLN A 48 15.17 3.83 -3.51
N TYR A 49 13.96 3.84 -4.07
CA TYR A 49 13.38 2.65 -4.70
C TYR A 49 14.24 2.12 -5.85
N LYS A 50 14.65 2.98 -6.79
CA LYS A 50 15.49 2.56 -7.94
C LYS A 50 16.81 1.92 -7.53
N TRP A 51 17.39 2.35 -6.41
CA TRP A 51 18.67 1.86 -5.90
C TRP A 51 18.53 0.80 -4.80
N SER A 52 17.32 0.34 -4.50
CA SER A 52 17.04 -0.55 -3.36
C SER A 52 17.30 -2.03 -3.62
N GLU A 53 17.51 -2.43 -4.88
CA GLU A 53 17.55 -3.83 -5.35
C GLU A 53 16.30 -4.66 -4.96
N MET A 54 15.25 -4.03 -4.43
CA MET A 54 14.02 -4.70 -4.04
C MET A 54 13.28 -5.20 -5.27
N THR A 55 12.79 -6.43 -5.22
CA THR A 55 11.89 -6.97 -6.24
C THR A 55 10.45 -6.77 -5.80
N VAL A 56 9.67 -6.14 -6.67
CA VAL A 56 8.28 -5.73 -6.38
C VAL A 56 7.33 -6.53 -7.26
N LYS A 57 6.32 -7.10 -6.61
CA LYS A 57 5.28 -7.90 -7.23
C LYS A 57 4.15 -7.05 -7.79
N THR A 58 3.69 -6.07 -7.01
CA THR A 58 2.62 -5.16 -7.41
C THR A 58 2.82 -3.76 -6.81
N GLU A 59 2.36 -2.74 -7.54
CA GLU A 59 2.30 -1.36 -7.06
C GLU A 59 0.84 -0.88 -7.04
N HIS A 60 0.43 -0.24 -5.95
CA HIS A 60 -0.93 0.28 -5.81
C HIS A 60 -0.92 1.74 -5.40
N PHE A 61 -1.46 2.61 -6.24
CA PHE A 61 -1.74 3.99 -5.83
C PHE A 61 -2.79 3.99 -4.71
N ILE A 62 -2.52 4.70 -3.62
CA ILE A 62 -3.41 4.74 -2.45
C ILE A 62 -3.99 6.12 -2.16
N GLY A 63 -3.37 7.18 -2.68
CA GLY A 63 -3.80 8.56 -2.52
C GLY A 63 -2.65 9.56 -2.61
N TYR A 64 -2.92 10.80 -2.23
CA TYR A 64 -1.95 11.88 -2.17
C TYR A 64 -1.55 12.14 -0.72
N LEU A 65 -0.26 12.11 -0.43
CA LEU A 65 0.29 12.56 0.85
C LEU A 65 1.00 13.90 0.62
N ASP A 66 0.39 14.96 1.13
CA ASP A 66 0.74 16.35 0.83
C ASP A 66 0.84 16.59 -0.69
N ASN A 67 2.04 16.78 -1.20
CA ASN A 67 2.31 17.04 -2.63
C ASN A 67 2.97 15.85 -3.34
N ASN A 68 2.78 14.64 -2.85
CA ASN A 68 3.33 13.42 -3.43
C ASN A 68 2.25 12.39 -3.74
N SER A 69 2.45 11.65 -4.82
CA SER A 69 1.65 10.47 -5.14
C SER A 69 2.16 9.29 -4.32
N LEU A 70 1.33 8.79 -3.40
CA LEU A 70 1.70 7.70 -2.51
C LEU A 70 1.26 6.35 -3.09
N TYR A 71 2.20 5.42 -3.13
CA TYR A 71 2.00 4.05 -3.61
C TYR A 71 2.33 3.04 -2.50
N ALA A 72 1.58 1.94 -2.44
CA ALA A 72 1.96 0.75 -1.71
C ALA A 72 2.72 -0.20 -2.64
N LEU A 73 3.92 -0.63 -2.26
CA LEU A 73 4.73 -1.61 -2.97
C LEU A 73 4.65 -2.96 -2.26
N GLU A 74 4.09 -3.98 -2.92
CA GLU A 74 4.14 -5.37 -2.45
C GLU A 74 5.48 -5.98 -2.87
N LEU A 75 6.32 -6.35 -1.90
CA LEU A 75 7.56 -7.07 -2.19
C LEU A 75 7.31 -8.52 -2.62
N GLU A 76 8.23 -9.08 -3.40
CA GLU A 76 8.31 -10.53 -3.58
C GLU A 76 8.86 -11.24 -2.34
N ASP A 77 8.61 -12.54 -2.23
CA ASP A 77 8.97 -13.35 -1.05
C ASP A 77 10.49 -13.41 -0.81
N GLU A 78 11.30 -13.37 -1.86
CA GLU A 78 12.77 -13.42 -1.80
C GLU A 78 13.42 -12.05 -2.04
N SER A 79 12.65 -10.95 -2.01
CA SER A 79 13.20 -9.60 -2.20
C SER A 79 14.22 -9.24 -1.12
N SER A 80 15.32 -8.61 -1.55
CA SER A 80 16.21 -7.84 -0.68
C SER A 80 15.47 -6.68 -0.01
N LEU A 81 16.09 -6.09 1.01
CA LEU A 81 15.63 -4.85 1.65
C LEU A 81 16.72 -3.79 1.56
N ILE A 82 16.32 -2.53 1.67
CA ILE A 82 17.26 -1.39 1.77
C ILE A 82 18.14 -1.58 3.02
N PRO A 83 19.45 -1.25 2.98
CA PRO A 83 20.29 -1.27 4.17
C PRO A 83 19.70 -0.46 5.34
N GLU A 84 19.98 -0.89 6.57
CA GLU A 84 19.44 -0.28 7.80
C GLU A 84 17.91 -0.24 7.87
N THR A 85 17.23 -1.16 7.17
CA THR A 85 15.78 -1.35 7.31
C THR A 85 15.44 -2.74 7.82
N SER A 86 14.22 -2.89 8.33
CA SER A 86 13.63 -4.17 8.68
C SER A 86 12.15 -4.19 8.37
N LEU A 87 11.57 -5.37 8.25
CA LEU A 87 10.12 -5.54 8.22
C LEU A 87 9.62 -5.71 9.65
N LYS A 88 8.54 -5.01 10.00
CA LYS A 88 7.84 -5.21 11.28
C LYS A 88 6.35 -5.41 11.07
N PRO A 89 5.70 -6.27 11.87
CA PRO A 89 4.26 -6.45 11.79
C PRO A 89 3.52 -5.13 12.05
N PHE A 90 2.56 -4.80 11.18
CA PHE A 90 1.81 -3.54 11.24
C PHE A 90 1.22 -3.23 12.62
N ARG A 91 0.70 -4.25 13.30
CA ARG A 91 0.07 -4.09 14.64
C ARG A 91 1.04 -3.53 15.69
N THR A 92 2.34 -3.75 15.53
CA THR A 92 3.35 -3.23 16.45
C THR A 92 3.51 -1.71 16.37
N LEU A 93 3.05 -1.08 15.29
CA LEU A 93 3.14 0.36 15.08
C LEU A 93 2.00 1.15 15.75
N LEU A 94 1.01 0.46 16.32
CA LEU A 94 -0.13 1.10 16.98
C LEU A 94 0.34 1.96 18.16
N GLY A 95 0.03 3.26 18.12
CA GLY A 95 0.47 4.23 19.12
C GLY A 95 1.94 4.65 19.03
N ILE A 96 2.72 4.09 18.09
CA ILE A 96 4.10 4.50 17.81
C ILE A 96 4.15 5.57 16.72
N ILE A 97 3.35 5.37 15.67
CA ILE A 97 3.29 6.29 14.53
C ILE A 97 2.05 7.19 14.60
N PRO A 98 2.06 8.40 14.01
CA PRO A 98 0.87 9.25 13.99
C PRO A 98 -0.32 8.56 13.30
N ASP A 99 -1.53 8.83 13.79
CA ASP A 99 -2.78 8.19 13.33
C ASP A 99 -2.99 8.26 11.82
N THR A 100 -2.62 9.38 11.18
CA THR A 100 -2.68 9.54 9.72
C THR A 100 -1.88 8.43 9.01
N TYR A 101 -0.64 8.17 9.45
CA TYR A 101 0.19 7.13 8.86
C TYR A 101 -0.30 5.73 9.22
N PHE A 102 -0.83 5.53 10.43
CA PHE A 102 -1.45 4.27 10.79
C PHE A 102 -2.64 3.92 9.88
N GLY A 103 -3.48 4.92 9.58
CA GLY A 103 -4.58 4.77 8.61
C GLY A 103 -4.08 4.47 7.20
N ILE A 104 -3.05 5.19 6.72
CA ILE A 104 -2.38 4.93 5.43
C ILE A 104 -1.87 3.49 5.37
N CYS A 105 -1.11 3.04 6.37
CA CYS A 105 -0.58 1.68 6.47
C CYS A 105 -1.70 0.64 6.39
N SER A 106 -2.78 0.82 7.16
CA SER A 106 -3.92 -0.09 7.15
C SER A 106 -4.56 -0.19 5.76
N ARG A 107 -4.69 0.96 5.07
CA ARG A 107 -5.26 1.03 3.73
C ARG A 107 -4.37 0.32 2.72
N SER A 108 -3.06 0.54 2.79
CA SER A 108 -2.08 -0.12 1.93
C SER A 108 -2.16 -1.63 2.04
N ILE A 109 -2.11 -2.17 3.26
CA ILE A 109 -2.16 -3.61 3.50
C ILE A 109 -3.48 -4.21 2.99
N GLN A 110 -4.62 -3.56 3.31
CA GLN A 110 -5.92 -4.03 2.85
C GLN A 110 -6.04 -4.05 1.32
N LEU A 111 -5.49 -3.05 0.63
CA LEU A 111 -5.53 -2.96 -0.83
C LEU A 111 -4.62 -3.98 -1.51
N VAL A 112 -3.40 -4.16 -1.00
CA VAL A 112 -2.46 -5.20 -1.47
C VAL A 112 -3.11 -6.57 -1.33
N GLU A 113 -3.64 -6.88 -0.14
CA GLU A 113 -4.25 -8.17 0.15
C GLU A 113 -5.52 -8.41 -0.66
N TRP A 114 -6.34 -7.37 -0.84
CA TRP A 114 -7.52 -7.44 -1.70
C TRP A 114 -7.14 -7.72 -3.16
N ASN A 115 -6.12 -7.05 -3.70
CA ASN A 115 -5.67 -7.32 -5.07
C ASN A 115 -5.16 -8.76 -5.21
N LYS A 116 -4.32 -9.22 -4.27
CA LYS A 116 -3.78 -10.58 -4.20
C LYS A 116 -4.88 -11.64 -4.19
N LYS A 117 -5.95 -11.44 -3.41
CA LYS A 117 -7.07 -12.38 -3.26
C LYS A 117 -8.06 -12.39 -4.43
N ASN A 118 -8.05 -11.37 -5.28
CA ASN A 118 -9.05 -11.21 -6.34
C ASN A 118 -8.46 -11.25 -7.75
N LYS A 119 -7.26 -11.83 -7.94
CA LYS A 119 -6.64 -12.04 -9.26
C LYS A 119 -7.53 -12.81 -10.24
N TYR A 120 -8.35 -13.72 -9.72
CA TYR A 120 -9.33 -14.48 -10.49
C TYR A 120 -10.76 -14.22 -9.97
N CYS A 121 -11.74 -14.26 -10.86
CA CYS A 121 -13.13 -14.00 -10.56
C CYS A 121 -13.73 -15.18 -9.80
N GLY A 122 -14.25 -14.94 -8.60
CA GLY A 122 -14.94 -15.97 -7.81
C GLY A 122 -16.24 -16.50 -8.44
N THR A 123 -16.79 -15.84 -9.46
CA THR A 123 -18.02 -16.27 -10.15
C THR A 123 -17.74 -17.20 -11.34
N CYS A 124 -16.74 -16.90 -12.16
CA CYS A 124 -16.50 -17.63 -13.42
C CYS A 124 -15.08 -18.20 -13.56
N GLY A 125 -14.15 -17.89 -12.64
CA GLY A 125 -12.76 -18.37 -12.68
C GLY A 125 -11.81 -17.57 -13.58
N SER A 126 -12.32 -16.68 -14.44
CA SER A 126 -11.49 -15.86 -15.35
C SER A 126 -10.62 -14.84 -14.60
N GLU A 127 -9.51 -14.44 -15.21
CA GLU A 127 -8.64 -13.39 -14.67
C GLU A 127 -9.39 -12.05 -14.55
N THR A 128 -9.09 -11.27 -13.52
CA THR A 128 -9.65 -9.93 -13.31
C THR A 128 -8.60 -8.85 -13.56
N SER A 129 -9.06 -7.62 -13.78
CA SER A 129 -8.21 -6.45 -13.98
C SER A 129 -8.70 -5.27 -13.14
N LEU A 130 -7.83 -4.33 -12.77
CA LEU A 130 -8.28 -3.13 -12.07
C LEU A 130 -9.27 -2.32 -12.92
N HIS A 131 -10.33 -1.82 -12.30
CA HIS A 131 -11.30 -0.94 -12.92
C HIS A 131 -10.68 0.45 -13.17
N LEU A 132 -11.12 1.13 -14.24
CA LEU A 132 -10.50 2.38 -14.70
C LEU A 132 -10.77 3.58 -13.77
N VAL A 133 -11.93 3.59 -13.09
CA VAL A 133 -12.41 4.75 -12.31
C VAL A 133 -12.58 4.41 -10.83
N GLU A 134 -12.95 3.17 -10.54
CA GLU A 134 -13.29 2.73 -9.20
C GLU A 134 -12.16 1.90 -8.62
N LYS A 135 -12.04 1.88 -7.29
CA LYS A 135 -11.18 0.92 -6.61
C LYS A 135 -11.86 -0.45 -6.60
N ALA A 136 -11.91 -1.10 -7.75
CA ALA A 136 -12.56 -2.39 -7.96
C ALA A 136 -11.71 -3.29 -8.88
N MET A 137 -11.83 -4.61 -8.73
CA MET A 137 -11.40 -5.57 -9.73
C MET A 137 -12.59 -5.86 -10.63
N PHE A 138 -12.36 -5.90 -11.94
CA PHE A 138 -13.34 -6.09 -12.97
C PHE A 138 -13.04 -7.36 -13.77
N CYS A 139 -14.04 -8.23 -13.87
CA CYS A 139 -14.00 -9.40 -14.73
C CYS A 139 -14.71 -9.10 -16.06
N LYS A 140 -13.97 -9.14 -17.17
CA LYS A 140 -14.51 -8.84 -18.50
C LYS A 140 -15.49 -9.91 -19.02
N ASP A 141 -15.35 -11.15 -18.56
CA ASP A 141 -16.10 -12.28 -19.10
C ASP A 141 -17.54 -12.36 -18.54
N CYS A 142 -17.73 -12.01 -17.27
CA CYS A 142 -19.05 -12.04 -16.61
C CYS A 142 -19.51 -10.67 -16.09
N ASN A 143 -18.75 -9.62 -16.37
CA ASN A 143 -19.02 -8.23 -15.96
C ASN A 143 -19.15 -8.05 -14.43
N ASN A 144 -18.51 -8.92 -13.64
CA ASN A 144 -18.52 -8.85 -12.19
C ASN A 144 -17.52 -7.77 -11.69
N LEU A 145 -17.95 -7.01 -10.68
CA LEU A 145 -17.14 -6.01 -9.98
C LEU A 145 -16.92 -6.46 -8.54
N ILE A 146 -15.66 -6.47 -8.11
CA ILE A 146 -15.26 -6.91 -6.77
C ILE A 146 -14.58 -5.75 -6.07
N TYR A 147 -15.14 -5.29 -4.95
CA TYR A 147 -14.61 -4.16 -4.19
C TYR A 147 -13.78 -4.61 -2.97
N PRO A 148 -12.86 -3.76 -2.46
CA PRO A 148 -12.21 -3.98 -1.18
C PRO A 148 -13.25 -4.12 -0.06
N ARG A 149 -13.10 -5.15 0.78
CA ARG A 149 -14.06 -5.45 1.85
C ARG A 149 -13.71 -4.69 3.13
N ILE A 150 -14.71 -4.05 3.72
CA ILE A 150 -14.67 -3.53 5.10
C ILE A 150 -15.61 -4.41 5.93
N SER A 151 -15.08 -5.02 6.99
CA SER A 151 -15.88 -5.87 7.90
C SER A 151 -16.31 -5.04 9.11
N PRO A 152 -17.63 -4.79 9.33
CA PRO A 152 -18.11 -4.08 10.50
C PRO A 152 -17.70 -4.80 11.80
N CYS A 153 -17.21 -4.05 12.78
CA CYS A 153 -16.78 -4.55 14.09
C CYS A 153 -17.30 -3.62 15.18
N ILE A 154 -17.75 -4.18 16.31
CA ILE A 154 -18.29 -3.45 17.46
C ILE A 154 -17.35 -3.68 18.65
N ILE A 155 -16.97 -2.60 19.33
CA ILE A 155 -16.27 -2.62 20.62
C ILE A 155 -17.20 -2.00 21.68
N VAL A 156 -17.45 -2.71 22.78
CA VAL A 156 -18.30 -2.27 23.92
C VAL A 156 -17.52 -2.24 25.21
#